data_AF-A0A8T0F0D1-F1
#
_entry.id   AF-A0A8T0F0D1-F1
#
_cell.length_a   1.000
_cell.length_b   1.000
_cell.length_c   1.000
_cell.angle_alpha   90.00
_cell.angle_beta   90.00
_cell.angle_gamma   90.00
#
_symmetry.space_group_name_H-M   'P 1'
#
loop_
_entity.id
_entity.type
_entity.pdbx_description
1 polymer ?
#
loop_
_entity_poly.entity_id
_entity_poly.type
_entity_poly.pdbx_seq_one_letter_code
_entity_poly.pdbx_strand_id
1 'polypeptide(L)'
;MHTFAKYLFTALLPYDSELAYSVGLRAMRLPILEEHDDNEEVAINPAMNSSVLTRYPRWFTLGHIEVQQCALASTMLSAAKSDVVKLPTVLKSAQRNIHSSSQLFKLAQDAFRIAVPADGGSRHPTLLDAAFQLGLQVMRMTLASLNWRRREMVRWLVTCATELGLEAVISIIQNWYQLFSPTEATGPVATTVMSHATVMRLNLDFRQQEELASCARTLALQCATKDPPNCALNALTLCESDSFAFEAAYQIVVDAATTNVMTSSQLFTVARYMEHRGYPHRAYKLAVLAMKGVHLAYNQDNHPAINDIHWACALSHSLGKPELTNLVPLLVKNVQCATVLSDILRRCSMAAPGIATLDAKRRCIKPLSLDKPPLRQLLEAAISAYVNTTHSRLTHISPRHYGDFIEFLGKARETFLLAQDGHIQFAQLVDNMKSAYKGKKKLMLLVKERFG
;
A
#
# COMPACT_ATOMS: atom_id res chain seq x y z
N MET A 1 16.60 2.77 -42.45
CA MET A 1 17.61 3.82 -42.17
C MET A 1 18.54 3.42 -41.02
N HIS A 2 18.08 3.29 -39.77
CA HIS A 2 18.96 2.95 -38.63
C HIS A 2 19.76 1.64 -38.80
N THR A 3 19.19 0.59 -39.39
CA THR A 3 19.91 -0.67 -39.68
C THR A 3 21.11 -0.44 -40.62
N PHE A 4 20.92 0.39 -41.66
CA PHE A 4 21.99 0.74 -42.59
C PHE A 4 23.03 1.64 -41.92
N ALA A 5 22.59 2.60 -41.10
CA ALA A 5 23.50 3.44 -40.32
C ALA A 5 24.34 2.62 -39.33
N LYS A 6 23.76 1.59 -38.69
CA LYS A 6 24.49 0.66 -37.83
C LYS A 6 25.54 -0.11 -38.61
N TYR A 7 25.19 -0.63 -39.79
CA TYR A 7 26.15 -1.30 -40.68
C TYR A 7 27.31 -0.36 -41.06
N LEU A 8 27.01 0.86 -41.51
CA LEU A 8 28.02 1.86 -41.83
C LEU A 8 28.88 2.22 -40.62
N PHE A 9 28.29 2.39 -39.45
CA PHE A 9 29.02 2.66 -38.21
C PHE A 9 30.05 1.55 -37.95
N THR A 10 29.63 0.28 -37.96
CA THR A 10 30.53 -0.85 -37.73
C THR A 10 31.61 -0.99 -38.80
N ALA A 11 31.25 -0.74 -40.07
CA ALA A 11 32.20 -0.84 -41.19
C ALA A 11 33.24 0.28 -41.18
N LEU A 12 32.86 1.51 -40.80
CA LEU A 12 33.74 2.68 -40.80
C LEU A 12 34.58 2.80 -39.54
N LEU A 13 34.09 2.33 -38.38
CA LEU A 13 34.74 2.50 -37.08
C LEU A 13 36.24 2.15 -37.05
N PRO A 14 36.73 1.06 -37.70
CA PRO A 14 38.16 0.73 -37.72
C PRO A 14 39.02 1.68 -38.57
N TYR A 15 38.43 2.42 -39.51
CA TYR A 15 39.14 3.23 -40.51
C TYR A 15 39.00 4.73 -40.26
N ASP A 16 37.81 5.19 -39.90
CA ASP A 16 37.51 6.60 -39.62
C ASP A 16 36.47 6.69 -38.48
N SER A 17 36.98 6.82 -37.26
CA SER A 17 36.13 6.94 -36.07
C SER A 17 35.28 8.21 -36.10
N GLU A 18 35.81 9.35 -36.54
CA GLU A 18 35.04 10.61 -36.52
C GLU A 18 33.86 10.54 -37.50
N LEU A 19 34.10 10.05 -38.71
CA LEU A 19 33.05 9.85 -39.70
C LEU A 19 32.00 8.85 -39.20
N ALA A 20 32.42 7.72 -38.62
CA ALA A 20 31.49 6.73 -38.08
C ALA A 20 30.54 7.34 -37.06
N TYR A 21 31.05 8.07 -36.06
CA TYR A 21 30.22 8.72 -35.05
C TYR A 21 29.36 9.84 -35.62
N SER A 22 29.86 10.65 -36.56
CA SER A 22 29.06 11.71 -37.20
C SER A 22 27.84 11.15 -37.94
N VAL A 23 28.02 10.05 -38.70
CA VAL A 23 26.94 9.36 -39.42
C VAL A 23 25.97 8.73 -38.45
N GLY A 24 26.48 8.04 -37.42
CA GLY A 24 25.66 7.41 -36.38
C GLY A 24 24.80 8.41 -35.62
N LEU A 25 25.38 9.54 -35.19
CA LEU A 25 24.66 10.60 -34.47
C LEU A 25 23.58 11.24 -35.33
N ARG A 26 23.88 11.49 -36.62
CA ARG A 26 22.89 12.02 -37.57
C ARG A 26 21.74 11.04 -37.78
N ALA A 27 22.05 9.76 -37.93
CA ALA A 27 21.08 8.70 -38.14
C ALA A 27 20.27 8.35 -36.88
N MET A 28 20.73 8.72 -35.68
CA MET A 28 19.99 8.50 -34.44
C MET A 28 18.79 9.44 -34.28
N ARG A 29 18.81 10.59 -34.96
CA ARG A 29 17.67 11.51 -34.98
C ARG A 29 16.46 10.85 -35.62
N LEU A 30 15.26 11.21 -35.13
CA LEU A 30 13.99 10.78 -35.72
C LEU A 30 13.22 12.04 -36.16
N PRO A 31 13.55 12.64 -37.33
CA PRO A 31 12.97 13.92 -37.74
C PRO A 31 11.44 13.94 -37.81
N ILE A 32 10.82 12.77 -38.03
CA ILE A 32 9.36 12.59 -38.06
C ILE A 32 8.70 12.92 -36.71
N LEU A 33 9.44 12.82 -35.59
CA LEU A 33 8.99 13.19 -34.25
C LEU A 33 9.49 14.57 -33.79
N GLU A 34 10.41 15.20 -34.53
CA GLU A 34 10.96 16.53 -34.18
C GLU A 34 9.99 17.69 -34.55
N GLU A 35 9.04 17.49 -35.47
CA GLU A 35 8.11 18.53 -35.94
C GLU A 35 6.94 18.86 -34.98
N HIS A 36 6.86 18.25 -33.79
CA HIS A 36 5.73 18.43 -32.86
C HIS A 36 5.99 19.39 -31.69
N ASP A 37 7.24 19.80 -31.44
CA ASP A 37 7.56 20.72 -30.32
C ASP A 37 7.39 22.22 -30.68
N ASP A 38 7.27 22.57 -31.98
CA ASP A 38 7.30 23.98 -32.43
C ASP A 38 5.97 24.52 -33.02
N ASN A 39 4.90 23.72 -33.13
CA ASN A 39 3.66 24.10 -33.84
C ASN A 39 2.36 23.90 -33.02
N GLU A 40 2.31 24.33 -31.75
CA GLU A 40 1.03 24.41 -31.00
C GLU A 40 0.16 25.64 -31.34
N GLU A 41 0.61 26.54 -32.21
CA GLU A 41 -0.22 27.62 -32.74
C GLU A 41 -0.30 27.54 -34.26
N VAL A 42 -1.53 27.59 -34.78
CA VAL A 42 -1.94 27.66 -36.21
C VAL A 42 -2.23 26.32 -36.90
N ALA A 43 -3.51 25.89 -36.89
CA ALA A 43 -4.36 25.88 -38.10
C ALA A 43 -5.68 25.11 -37.91
N ILE A 44 -6.80 25.84 -37.93
CA ILE A 44 -8.17 25.33 -38.08
C ILE A 44 -8.39 25.07 -39.58
N ASN A 45 -8.13 23.85 -40.07
CA ASN A 45 -8.58 23.45 -41.41
C ASN A 45 -8.77 21.92 -41.52
N PRO A 46 -10.01 21.40 -41.64
CA PRO A 46 -10.28 19.95 -41.62
C PRO A 46 -9.81 19.19 -42.87
N ALA A 47 -9.55 19.88 -43.98
CA ALA A 47 -9.15 19.28 -45.25
C ALA A 47 -7.65 18.94 -45.34
N MET A 48 -6.81 19.48 -44.44
CA MET A 48 -5.36 19.21 -44.41
C MET A 48 -4.97 18.05 -43.48
N ASN A 49 -5.91 17.49 -42.70
CA ASN A 49 -5.63 16.44 -41.72
C ASN A 49 -5.46 15.04 -42.36
N SER A 50 -5.89 14.83 -43.61
CA SER A 50 -5.78 13.53 -44.28
C SER A 50 -4.36 13.23 -44.81
N SER A 51 -3.60 14.26 -45.19
CA SER A 51 -2.21 14.12 -45.67
C SER A 51 -1.18 14.05 -44.54
N VAL A 52 -1.55 14.45 -43.32
CA VAL A 52 -0.69 14.36 -42.12
C VAL A 52 -0.77 12.96 -41.50
N LEU A 53 -1.93 12.31 -41.56
CA LEU A 53 -2.13 10.93 -41.08
C LEU A 53 -1.43 9.85 -41.93
N THR A 54 -0.94 10.20 -43.13
CA THR A 54 -0.17 9.31 -44.02
C THR A 54 1.35 9.42 -43.83
N ARG A 55 1.85 10.41 -43.07
CA ARG A 55 3.29 10.57 -42.74
C ARG A 55 3.74 9.78 -41.51
N TYR A 56 2.80 9.31 -40.69
CA TYR A 56 3.14 8.50 -39.54
C TYR A 56 3.33 7.03 -39.95
N PRO A 57 4.48 6.41 -39.64
CA PRO A 57 4.63 4.98 -39.80
C PRO A 57 3.49 4.30 -39.04
N ARG A 58 2.84 3.31 -39.64
CA ARG A 58 1.90 2.44 -38.91
C ARG A 58 2.57 1.98 -37.60
N TRP A 59 1.81 1.84 -36.52
CA TRP A 59 2.38 1.54 -35.18
C TRP A 59 3.37 0.35 -35.18
N PHE A 60 3.13 -0.67 -36.01
CA PHE A 60 4.06 -1.79 -36.23
C PHE A 60 5.42 -1.35 -36.83
N THR A 61 5.41 -0.43 -37.80
CA THR A 61 6.61 0.13 -38.42
C THR A 61 7.36 1.03 -37.42
N LEU A 62 6.63 1.79 -36.59
CA LEU A 62 7.24 2.62 -35.54
C LEU A 62 8.00 1.77 -34.53
N GLY A 63 7.40 0.68 -34.04
CA GLY A 63 8.06 -0.23 -33.10
C GLY A 63 9.35 -0.83 -33.67
N HIS A 64 9.35 -1.23 -34.96
CA HIS A 64 10.57 -1.72 -35.60
C HIS A 64 11.62 -0.60 -35.74
N ILE A 65 11.23 0.62 -36.10
CA ILE A 65 12.12 1.78 -36.20
C ILE A 65 12.79 2.05 -34.84
N GLU A 66 12.02 2.10 -33.76
CA GLU A 66 12.50 2.33 -32.39
C GLU A 66 13.52 1.26 -31.95
N VAL A 67 13.26 -0.01 -32.25
CA VAL A 67 14.19 -1.12 -31.96
C VAL A 67 15.51 -0.93 -32.72
N GLN A 68 15.46 -0.56 -34.00
CA GLN A 68 16.67 -0.35 -34.81
C GLN A 68 17.44 0.91 -34.36
N GLN A 69 16.73 1.96 -33.94
CA GLN A 69 17.33 3.18 -33.36
C GLN A 69 18.08 2.84 -32.06
N CYS A 70 17.44 2.07 -31.17
CA CYS A 70 18.06 1.57 -29.94
C CYS A 70 19.30 0.71 -30.22
N ALA A 71 19.23 -0.18 -31.22
CA ALA A 71 20.35 -1.04 -31.60
C ALA A 71 21.55 -0.23 -32.13
N LEU A 72 21.31 0.85 -32.88
CA LEU A 72 22.35 1.78 -33.30
C LEU A 72 22.99 2.47 -32.09
N ALA A 73 22.18 3.04 -31.19
CA ALA A 73 22.68 3.70 -29.98
C ALA A 73 23.50 2.77 -29.08
N SER A 74 23.03 1.54 -28.88
CA SER A 74 23.72 0.50 -28.10
C SER A 74 25.10 0.17 -28.70
N THR A 75 25.17 0.06 -30.03
CA THR A 75 26.44 -0.17 -30.76
C THR A 75 27.41 1.00 -30.57
N MET A 76 26.92 2.24 -30.64
CA MET A 76 27.74 3.44 -30.49
C MET A 76 28.24 3.62 -29.05
N LEU A 77 27.39 3.38 -28.03
CA LEU A 77 27.79 3.42 -26.61
C LEU A 77 28.83 2.34 -26.29
N SER A 78 28.63 1.12 -26.82
CA SER A 78 29.60 0.02 -26.65
C SER A 78 30.96 0.37 -27.25
N ALA A 79 31.00 1.00 -28.43
CA ALA A 79 32.23 1.44 -29.07
C ALA A 79 32.89 2.62 -28.31
N ALA A 80 32.09 3.48 -27.68
CA ALA A 80 32.56 4.65 -26.94
C ALA A 80 32.90 4.34 -25.47
N LYS A 81 32.84 3.10 -25.00
CA LYS A 81 32.87 2.74 -23.58
C LYS A 81 34.08 3.26 -22.78
N SER A 82 35.19 3.57 -23.45
CA SER A 82 36.40 4.14 -22.85
C SER A 82 36.76 5.53 -23.38
N ASP A 83 35.91 6.15 -24.21
CA ASP A 83 36.13 7.46 -24.82
C ASP A 83 35.36 8.54 -24.06
N VAL A 84 36.10 9.40 -23.36
CA VAL A 84 35.55 10.45 -22.47
C VAL A 84 34.85 11.58 -23.23
N VAL A 85 35.06 11.72 -24.54
CA VAL A 85 34.41 12.75 -25.37
C VAL A 85 33.22 12.17 -26.09
N LYS A 86 33.40 11.03 -26.78
CA LYS A 86 32.34 10.44 -27.62
C LYS A 86 31.20 9.86 -26.80
N LEU A 87 31.48 9.26 -25.64
CA LEU A 87 30.45 8.63 -24.82
C LEU A 87 29.39 9.64 -24.34
N PRO A 88 29.75 10.79 -23.72
CA PRO A 88 28.78 11.82 -23.39
C PRO A 88 28.00 12.35 -24.59
N THR A 89 28.63 12.50 -25.76
CA THR A 89 27.94 12.94 -26.99
C THR A 89 26.88 11.94 -27.44
N VAL A 90 27.21 10.64 -27.45
CA VAL A 90 26.27 9.56 -27.81
C VAL A 90 25.15 9.47 -26.80
N LEU A 91 25.46 9.55 -25.50
CA LEU A 91 24.47 9.56 -24.42
C LEU A 91 23.47 10.70 -24.60
N LYS A 92 23.96 11.94 -24.75
CA LYS A 92 23.10 13.12 -24.95
C LYS A 92 22.22 12.98 -26.19
N SER A 93 22.76 12.41 -27.27
CA SER A 93 21.97 12.12 -28.48
C SER A 93 20.90 11.07 -28.23
N ALA A 94 21.20 9.99 -27.51
CA ALA A 94 20.23 8.94 -27.18
C ALA A 94 19.10 9.50 -26.31
N GLN A 95 19.43 10.27 -25.27
CA GLN A 95 18.48 10.91 -24.37
C GLN A 95 17.53 11.87 -25.10
N ARG A 96 18.03 12.57 -26.12
CA ARG A 96 17.22 13.52 -26.91
C ARG A 96 16.31 12.83 -27.93
N ASN A 97 16.77 11.76 -28.56
CA ASN A 97 16.11 11.22 -29.77
C ASN A 97 15.35 9.91 -29.55
N ILE A 98 15.59 9.20 -28.45
CA ILE A 98 14.89 7.94 -28.13
C ILE A 98 13.72 8.26 -27.19
N HIS A 99 12.51 8.34 -27.75
CA HIS A 99 11.30 8.71 -27.01
C HIS A 99 10.57 7.51 -26.39
N SER A 100 10.88 6.29 -26.82
CA SER A 100 10.29 5.06 -26.28
C SER A 100 10.97 4.69 -24.97
N SER A 101 10.26 4.83 -23.84
CA SER A 101 10.78 4.46 -22.51
C SER A 101 11.24 3.00 -22.44
N SER A 102 10.57 2.10 -23.16
CA SER A 102 10.94 0.69 -23.33
C SER A 102 12.30 0.52 -23.99
N GLN A 103 12.56 1.24 -25.08
CA GLN A 103 13.85 1.17 -25.77
C GLN A 103 14.96 1.88 -25.00
N LEU A 104 14.65 3.02 -24.38
CA LEU A 104 15.61 3.74 -23.54
C LEU A 104 16.03 2.88 -22.33
N PHE A 105 15.08 2.15 -21.73
CA PHE A 105 15.37 1.18 -20.67
C PHE A 105 16.20 0.01 -21.18
N LYS A 106 15.88 -0.53 -22.37
CA LYS A 106 16.69 -1.57 -23.00
C LYS A 106 18.13 -1.11 -23.25
N LEU A 107 18.31 0.11 -23.73
CA LEU A 107 19.62 0.73 -23.93
C LEU A 107 20.39 0.86 -22.61
N ALA A 108 19.73 1.30 -21.54
CA ALA A 108 20.32 1.37 -20.21
C ALA A 108 20.79 -0.01 -19.72
N GLN A 109 19.96 -1.05 -19.92
CA GLN A 109 20.31 -2.44 -19.57
C GLN A 109 21.45 -3.03 -20.41
N ASP A 110 21.55 -2.66 -21.70
CA ASP A 110 22.66 -3.04 -22.57
C ASP A 110 23.96 -2.36 -22.10
N ALA A 111 23.94 -1.05 -21.88
CA ALA A 111 25.08 -0.28 -21.39
C ALA A 111 25.58 -0.80 -20.03
N PHE A 112 24.67 -1.09 -19.10
CA PHE A 112 25.00 -1.67 -17.79
C PHE A 112 25.70 -3.03 -17.90
N ARG A 113 25.19 -3.94 -18.75
CA ARG A 113 25.81 -5.26 -18.96
C ARG A 113 27.22 -5.18 -19.54
N ILE A 114 27.49 -4.19 -20.36
CA ILE A 114 28.84 -3.93 -20.89
C ILE A 114 29.71 -3.29 -19.81
N ALA A 115 29.15 -2.39 -19.00
CA ALA A 115 29.89 -1.68 -17.97
C ALA A 115 30.27 -2.56 -16.78
N VAL A 116 29.46 -3.58 -16.48
CA VAL A 116 29.68 -4.56 -15.41
C VAL A 116 29.57 -5.98 -15.99
N PRO A 117 30.64 -6.48 -16.64
CA PRO A 117 30.64 -7.82 -17.21
C PRO A 117 30.50 -8.91 -16.14
N ALA A 118 29.65 -9.91 -16.39
CA ALA A 118 29.38 -11.00 -15.43
C ALA A 118 30.53 -12.02 -15.30
N ASP A 119 31.44 -12.04 -16.27
CA ASP A 119 32.60 -12.92 -16.35
C ASP A 119 33.84 -12.36 -15.60
N GLY A 120 33.68 -11.27 -14.87
CA GLY A 120 34.78 -10.60 -14.16
C GLY A 120 35.68 -9.77 -15.08
N GLY A 121 35.23 -9.47 -16.30
CA GLY A 121 35.92 -8.55 -17.20
C GLY A 121 36.07 -7.13 -16.65
N SER A 122 36.81 -6.29 -17.37
CA SER A 122 37.08 -4.91 -16.96
C SER A 122 35.81 -4.08 -16.79
N ARG A 123 35.62 -3.47 -15.62
CA ARG A 123 34.51 -2.53 -15.38
C ARG A 123 34.75 -1.21 -16.12
N HIS A 124 33.68 -0.63 -16.66
CA HIS A 124 33.73 0.65 -17.38
C HIS A 124 32.90 1.72 -16.64
N PRO A 125 33.49 2.50 -15.72
CA PRO A 125 32.74 3.39 -14.82
C PRO A 125 32.00 4.51 -15.56
N THR A 126 32.57 5.06 -16.63
CA THR A 126 31.93 6.09 -17.47
C THR A 126 30.69 5.55 -18.18
N LEU A 127 30.73 4.32 -18.67
CA LEU A 127 29.56 3.67 -19.28
C LEU A 127 28.52 3.27 -18.23
N LEU A 128 28.95 2.92 -17.01
CA LEU A 128 28.04 2.65 -15.89
C LEU A 128 27.27 3.92 -15.50
N ASP A 129 27.94 5.07 -15.42
CA ASP A 129 27.28 6.35 -15.21
C ASP A 129 26.30 6.66 -16.36
N ALA A 130 26.69 6.45 -17.62
CA ALA A 130 25.79 6.61 -18.77
C ALA A 130 24.54 5.71 -18.65
N ALA A 131 24.69 4.45 -18.24
CA ALA A 131 23.58 3.53 -18.00
C ALA A 131 22.66 4.04 -16.88
N PHE A 132 23.23 4.58 -15.82
CA PHE A 132 22.49 5.19 -14.71
C PHE A 132 21.70 6.43 -15.16
N GLN A 133 22.32 7.35 -15.92
CA GLN A 133 21.64 8.54 -16.46
C GLN A 133 20.47 8.20 -17.39
N LEU A 134 20.62 7.18 -18.24
CA LEU A 134 19.51 6.64 -19.05
C LEU A 134 18.40 6.10 -18.15
N GLY A 135 18.75 5.34 -17.11
CA GLY A 135 17.81 4.83 -16.11
C GLY A 135 17.01 5.94 -15.41
N LEU A 136 17.68 7.03 -15.00
CA LEU A 136 17.02 8.19 -14.39
C LEU A 136 16.02 8.84 -15.35
N GLN A 137 16.36 8.97 -16.64
CA GLN A 137 15.42 9.51 -17.62
C GLN A 137 14.21 8.59 -17.81
N VAL A 138 14.42 7.26 -17.90
CA VAL A 138 13.31 6.29 -17.94
C VAL A 138 12.40 6.46 -16.73
N MET A 139 12.96 6.71 -15.54
CA MET A 139 12.15 6.91 -14.35
C MET A 139 11.26 8.13 -14.46
N ARG A 140 11.81 9.26 -14.93
CA ARG A 140 11.05 10.51 -15.13
C ARG A 140 9.95 10.34 -16.18
N MET A 141 10.25 9.68 -17.29
CA MET A 141 9.28 9.43 -18.38
C MET A 141 8.12 8.53 -17.95
N THR A 142 8.35 7.63 -16.99
CA THR A 142 7.35 6.63 -16.58
C THR A 142 6.66 6.94 -15.26
N LEU A 143 7.01 8.04 -14.59
CA LEU A 143 6.47 8.38 -13.28
C LEU A 143 4.95 8.59 -13.28
N ALA A 144 4.42 9.25 -14.31
CA ALA A 144 2.99 9.56 -14.44
C ALA A 144 2.21 8.52 -15.29
N SER A 145 2.89 7.51 -15.84
CA SER A 145 2.31 6.58 -16.81
C SER A 145 2.07 5.19 -16.23
N LEU A 146 0.94 4.58 -16.57
CA LEU A 146 0.64 3.18 -16.23
C LEU A 146 1.56 2.25 -17.01
N ASN A 147 2.65 1.80 -16.38
CA ASN A 147 3.61 0.89 -16.99
C ASN A 147 3.71 -0.40 -16.16
N TRP A 148 3.30 -1.53 -16.74
CA TRP A 148 3.31 -2.84 -16.07
C TRP A 148 4.72 -3.31 -15.69
N ARG A 149 5.77 -2.82 -16.38
CA ARG A 149 7.19 -3.09 -16.08
C ARG A 149 7.80 -2.12 -15.08
N ARG A 150 7.08 -1.09 -14.67
CA ARG A 150 7.59 -0.03 -13.78
C ARG A 150 8.31 -0.57 -12.55
N ARG A 151 7.73 -1.58 -11.90
CA ARG A 151 8.30 -2.24 -10.72
C ARG A 151 9.63 -2.95 -10.99
N GLU A 152 9.83 -3.47 -12.20
CA GLU A 152 11.12 -4.04 -12.65
C GLU A 152 12.15 -2.92 -12.84
N MET A 153 11.74 -1.83 -13.50
CA MET A 153 12.60 -0.69 -13.79
C MET A 153 13.10 0.00 -12.51
N VAL A 154 12.23 0.17 -11.50
CA VAL A 154 12.61 0.73 -10.19
C VAL A 154 13.68 -0.13 -9.51
N ARG A 155 13.48 -1.45 -9.44
CA ARG A 155 14.48 -2.36 -8.84
C ARG A 155 15.79 -2.37 -9.61
N TRP A 156 15.71 -2.31 -10.94
CA TRP A 156 16.88 -2.25 -11.79
C TRP A 156 17.68 -0.96 -11.53
N LEU A 157 17.00 0.19 -11.41
CA LEU A 157 17.68 1.45 -11.12
C LEU A 157 18.40 1.42 -9.77
N VAL A 158 17.77 0.88 -8.72
CA VAL A 158 18.41 0.73 -7.40
C VAL A 158 19.64 -0.18 -7.51
N THR A 159 19.57 -1.25 -8.29
CA THR A 159 20.72 -2.13 -8.56
C THR A 159 21.83 -1.39 -9.29
N CYS A 160 21.50 -0.62 -10.33
CA CYS A 160 22.45 0.19 -11.07
C CYS A 160 23.14 1.25 -10.19
N ALA A 161 22.37 1.93 -9.33
CA ALA A 161 22.91 2.88 -8.35
C ALA A 161 23.85 2.22 -7.35
N THR A 162 23.49 1.02 -6.87
CA THR A 162 24.33 0.23 -5.95
C THR A 162 25.66 -0.17 -6.59
N GLU A 163 25.68 -0.51 -7.88
CA GLU A 163 26.92 -0.80 -8.61
C GLU A 163 27.76 0.46 -8.90
N LEU A 164 27.13 1.63 -8.97
CA LEU A 164 27.81 2.90 -9.21
C LEU A 164 28.46 3.45 -7.92
N GLY A 165 27.78 3.31 -6.78
CA GLY A 165 28.32 3.63 -5.45
C GLY A 165 27.34 4.34 -4.53
N LEU A 166 27.79 4.63 -3.30
CA LEU A 166 26.96 5.23 -2.24
C LEU A 166 26.33 6.56 -2.66
N GLU A 167 27.08 7.46 -3.31
CA GLU A 167 26.61 8.76 -3.78
C GLU A 167 25.41 8.65 -4.74
N ALA A 168 25.44 7.64 -5.63
CA ALA A 168 24.36 7.39 -6.57
C ALA A 168 23.08 6.94 -5.85
N VAL A 169 23.24 6.08 -4.84
CA VAL A 169 22.13 5.62 -4.00
C VAL A 169 21.53 6.78 -3.19
N ILE A 170 22.37 7.61 -2.56
CA ILE A 170 21.91 8.80 -1.85
C ILE A 170 21.18 9.75 -2.80
N SER A 171 21.71 9.96 -4.01
CA SER A 171 21.11 10.84 -5.01
C SER A 171 19.68 10.41 -5.41
N ILE A 172 19.43 9.11 -5.63
CA ILE A 172 18.07 8.65 -5.95
C ILE A 172 17.11 8.73 -4.76
N ILE A 173 17.62 8.63 -3.53
CA ILE A 173 16.84 8.78 -2.29
C ILE A 173 16.46 10.25 -2.10
N GLN A 174 17.41 11.18 -2.25
CA GLN A 174 17.16 12.60 -2.08
C GLN A 174 16.24 13.17 -3.17
N ASN A 175 16.35 12.67 -4.40
CA ASN A 175 15.55 13.12 -5.55
C ASN A 175 14.33 12.22 -5.84
N TRP A 176 13.89 11.43 -4.85
CA TRP A 176 12.86 10.42 -5.03
C TRP A 176 11.56 10.94 -5.66
N TYR A 177 11.16 12.17 -5.33
CA TYR A 177 9.89 12.76 -5.78
C TYR A 177 9.83 13.02 -7.29
N GLN A 178 10.99 13.07 -7.96
CA GLN A 178 11.09 13.18 -9.43
C GLN A 178 11.20 11.81 -10.10
N LEU A 179 11.43 10.75 -9.32
CA LEU A 179 11.83 9.45 -9.83
C LEU A 179 10.85 8.35 -9.50
N PHE A 180 10.13 8.42 -8.38
CA PHE A 180 9.33 7.33 -7.80
C PHE A 180 8.00 7.83 -7.24
N SER A 181 6.98 6.98 -7.25
CA SER A 181 5.80 7.19 -6.41
C SER A 181 6.16 7.01 -4.92
N PRO A 182 5.37 7.54 -3.97
CA PRO A 182 5.61 7.32 -2.55
C PRO A 182 5.70 5.84 -2.16
N THR A 183 4.89 4.98 -2.79
CA THR A 183 4.88 3.53 -2.54
C THR A 183 6.08 2.81 -3.11
N GLU A 184 6.59 3.25 -4.27
CA GLU A 184 7.85 2.76 -4.84
C GLU A 184 9.05 3.17 -3.98
N ALA A 185 9.06 4.42 -3.52
CA ALA A 185 10.12 4.98 -2.69
C ALA A 185 10.20 4.28 -1.32
N THR A 186 9.08 4.17 -0.59
CA THR A 186 9.05 3.50 0.72
C THR A 186 9.17 1.99 0.65
N GLY A 187 8.59 1.36 -0.37
CA GLY A 187 8.65 -0.07 -0.53
C GLY A 187 9.98 -0.49 -1.16
N PRO A 188 10.03 -0.79 -2.47
CA PRO A 188 11.19 -1.40 -3.11
C PRO A 188 12.49 -0.59 -2.99
N VAL A 189 12.46 0.75 -3.02
CA VAL A 189 13.70 1.55 -2.93
C VAL A 189 14.28 1.51 -1.52
N ALA A 190 13.57 2.05 -0.52
CA ALA A 190 14.09 2.13 0.85
C ALA A 190 14.41 0.75 1.45
N THR A 191 13.56 -0.27 1.24
CA THR A 191 13.83 -1.62 1.75
C THR A 191 15.07 -2.26 1.14
N THR A 192 15.32 -2.07 -0.16
CA THR A 192 16.52 -2.59 -0.82
C THR A 192 17.76 -1.86 -0.34
N VAL A 193 17.69 -0.54 -0.25
CA VAL A 193 18.79 0.32 0.23
C VAL A 193 19.21 -0.09 1.65
N MET A 194 18.27 -0.33 2.54
CA MET A 194 18.54 -0.71 3.93
C MET A 194 18.89 -2.20 4.13
N SER A 195 18.96 -2.99 3.05
CA SER A 195 19.24 -4.43 3.15
C SER A 195 20.72 -4.72 3.39
N HIS A 196 21.00 -5.82 4.10
CA HIS A 196 22.36 -6.30 4.35
C HIS A 196 23.13 -6.58 3.04
N ALA A 197 22.44 -7.01 1.98
CA ALA A 197 23.03 -7.23 0.68
C ALA A 197 23.58 -5.94 0.04
N THR A 198 22.93 -4.80 0.27
CA THR A 198 23.39 -3.49 -0.21
C THR A 198 24.61 -3.02 0.57
N VAL A 199 24.62 -3.19 1.90
CA VAL A 199 25.77 -2.89 2.75
C VAL A 199 27.02 -3.66 2.29
N MET A 200 26.87 -4.96 2.03
CA MET A 200 27.97 -5.81 1.55
C MET A 200 28.43 -5.43 0.14
N ARG A 201 27.51 -5.11 -0.78
CA ARG A 201 27.88 -4.73 -2.16
C ARG A 201 28.59 -3.40 -2.25
N LEU A 202 28.20 -2.43 -1.43
CA LEU A 202 28.84 -1.12 -1.37
C LEU A 202 30.07 -1.09 -0.45
N ASN A 203 30.32 -2.19 0.29
CA ASN A 203 31.38 -2.29 1.29
C ASN A 203 31.36 -1.11 2.29
N LEU A 204 30.16 -0.80 2.82
CA LEU A 204 29.96 0.36 3.68
C LEU A 204 30.59 0.15 5.06
N ASP A 205 31.21 1.20 5.58
CA ASP A 205 31.52 1.27 7.00
C ASP A 205 30.26 1.60 7.84
N PHE A 206 30.39 1.52 9.17
CA PHE A 206 29.27 1.79 10.08
C PHE A 206 28.71 3.21 9.94
N ARG A 207 29.58 4.20 9.68
CA ARG A 207 29.16 5.61 9.56
C ARG A 207 28.35 5.82 8.29
N GLN A 208 28.82 5.32 7.17
CA GLN A 208 28.13 5.37 5.88
C GLN A 208 26.82 4.60 5.92
N GLN A 209 26.79 3.45 6.61
CA GLN A 209 25.57 2.69 6.80
C GLN A 209 24.52 3.50 7.59
N GLU A 210 24.91 4.18 8.66
CA GLU A 210 23.97 4.99 9.44
C GLU A 210 23.49 6.24 8.67
N GLU A 211 24.37 6.88 7.90
CA GLU A 211 23.99 8.00 7.02
C GLU A 211 22.96 7.56 5.97
N LEU A 212 23.20 6.42 5.32
CA LEU A 212 22.28 5.84 4.34
C LEU A 212 20.94 5.45 4.98
N ALA A 213 20.98 4.83 6.16
CA ALA A 213 19.78 4.48 6.92
C ALA A 213 18.98 5.74 7.32
N SER A 214 19.65 6.81 7.75
CA SER A 214 19.03 8.09 8.08
C SER A 214 18.31 8.70 6.87
N CYS A 215 18.96 8.73 5.70
CA CYS A 215 18.34 9.18 4.45
C CYS A 215 17.11 8.34 4.06
N ALA A 216 17.19 7.02 4.20
CA ALA A 216 16.08 6.11 3.91
C ALA A 216 14.90 6.31 4.89
N ARG A 217 15.16 6.56 6.18
CA ARG A 217 14.11 6.90 7.16
C ARG A 217 13.46 8.24 6.83
N THR A 218 14.24 9.27 6.52
CA THR A 218 13.69 10.58 6.09
C THR A 218 12.81 10.45 4.85
N LEU A 219 13.28 9.71 3.84
CA LEU A 219 12.50 9.37 2.65
C LEU A 219 11.17 8.71 3.03
N ALA A 220 11.21 7.70 3.91
CA ALA A 220 10.04 6.96 4.30
C ALA A 220 9.00 7.82 5.03
N LEU A 221 9.46 8.71 5.92
CA LEU A 221 8.61 9.69 6.60
C LEU A 221 7.96 10.66 5.61
N GLN A 222 8.71 11.21 4.66
CA GLN A 222 8.16 12.12 3.64
C GLN A 222 7.09 11.44 2.78
N CYS A 223 7.32 10.18 2.40
CA CYS A 223 6.34 9.40 1.65
C CYS A 223 5.09 9.08 2.49
N ALA A 224 5.25 8.73 3.77
CA ALA A 224 4.14 8.50 4.69
C ALA A 224 3.33 9.78 4.94
N THR A 225 3.94 10.96 4.95
CA THR A 225 3.20 12.22 5.03
C THR A 225 2.39 12.50 3.77
N LYS A 226 2.89 12.13 2.58
CA LYS A 226 2.18 12.36 1.30
C LYS A 226 1.07 11.34 1.04
N ASP A 227 1.31 10.07 1.35
CA ASP A 227 0.37 8.97 1.13
C ASP A 227 0.34 8.04 2.35
N PRO A 228 -0.21 8.50 3.49
CA PRO A 228 -0.27 7.70 4.71
C PRO A 228 -0.88 6.30 4.53
N PRO A 229 -2.03 6.14 3.82
CA PRO A 229 -2.69 4.85 3.67
C PRO A 229 -1.80 3.74 3.11
N ASN A 230 -0.91 4.06 2.16
CA ASN A 230 -0.09 3.05 1.48
C ASN A 230 1.35 2.98 2.00
N CYS A 231 1.84 4.02 2.69
CA CYS A 231 3.24 4.12 3.11
C CYS A 231 3.47 3.90 4.61
N ALA A 232 2.44 4.05 5.45
CA ALA A 232 2.56 4.02 6.91
C ALA A 232 3.30 2.79 7.47
N LEU A 233 2.91 1.57 7.06
CA LEU A 233 3.52 0.33 7.57
C LEU A 233 4.99 0.20 7.18
N ASN A 234 5.33 0.56 5.94
CA ASN A 234 6.72 0.55 5.49
C ASN A 234 7.55 1.56 6.27
N ALA A 235 7.03 2.78 6.46
CA ALA A 235 7.72 3.81 7.24
C ALA A 235 7.96 3.37 8.69
N LEU A 236 6.95 2.79 9.34
CA LEU A 236 7.10 2.23 10.68
C LEU A 236 8.17 1.13 10.74
N THR A 237 8.19 0.23 9.76
CA THR A 237 9.14 -0.88 9.68
C THR A 237 10.58 -0.39 9.45
N LEU A 238 10.77 0.58 8.57
CA LEU A 238 12.09 1.14 8.26
C LEU A 238 12.65 1.97 9.41
N CYS A 239 11.78 2.53 10.24
CA CYS A 239 12.17 3.36 11.37
C CYS A 239 12.35 2.59 12.69
N GLU A 240 12.11 1.27 12.75
CA GLU A 240 12.13 0.52 14.02
C GLU A 240 13.43 0.64 14.82
N SER A 241 14.56 0.79 14.13
CA SER A 241 15.87 0.90 14.78
C SER A 241 16.12 2.28 15.41
N ASP A 242 15.32 3.29 15.08
CA ASP A 242 15.52 4.68 15.52
C ASP A 242 14.26 5.21 16.22
N SER A 243 14.37 5.45 17.53
CA SER A 243 13.21 5.81 18.35
C SER A 243 12.55 7.12 17.92
N PHE A 244 13.31 8.09 17.40
CA PHE A 244 12.78 9.39 17.01
C PHE A 244 12.01 9.30 15.69
N ALA A 245 12.60 8.65 14.68
CA ALA A 245 11.96 8.40 13.39
C ALA A 245 10.74 7.48 13.53
N PHE A 246 10.79 6.49 14.42
CA PHE A 246 9.63 5.62 14.70
C PHE A 246 8.48 6.41 15.32
N GLU A 247 8.78 7.31 16.27
CA GLU A 247 7.76 8.19 16.86
C GLU A 247 7.16 9.13 15.81
N ALA A 248 7.99 9.72 14.96
CA ALA A 248 7.52 10.56 13.85
C ALA A 248 6.61 9.79 12.89
N ALA A 249 7.00 8.57 12.50
CA ALA A 249 6.18 7.70 11.64
C ALA A 249 4.85 7.34 12.31
N TYR A 250 4.86 7.01 13.60
CA TYR A 250 3.66 6.74 14.36
C TYR A 250 2.73 7.97 14.45
N GLN A 251 3.29 9.16 14.67
CA GLN A 251 2.51 10.39 14.74
C GLN A 251 1.84 10.73 13.39
N ILE A 252 2.52 10.50 12.27
CA ILE A 252 1.92 10.63 10.92
C ILE A 252 0.67 9.74 10.79
N VAL A 253 0.72 8.49 11.28
CA VAL A 253 -0.44 7.59 11.27
C VAL A 253 -1.56 8.12 12.16
N VAL A 254 -1.25 8.62 13.36
CA VAL A 254 -2.24 9.21 14.27
C VAL A 254 -2.92 10.42 13.62
N ASP A 255 -2.16 11.31 13.00
CA ASP A 255 -2.69 12.50 12.34
C ASP A 255 -3.58 12.12 11.15
N ALA A 256 -3.13 11.18 10.32
CA ALA A 256 -3.92 10.64 9.21
C ALA A 256 -5.20 9.93 9.67
N ALA A 257 -5.16 9.27 10.84
CA ALA A 257 -6.33 8.68 11.46
C ALA A 257 -7.33 9.74 11.96
N THR A 258 -6.85 10.82 12.58
CA THR A 258 -7.72 11.89 13.09
C THR A 258 -8.40 12.70 11.99
N THR A 259 -7.75 12.81 10.83
CA THR A 259 -8.25 13.51 9.64
C THR A 259 -9.07 12.60 8.71
N ASN A 260 -9.30 11.33 9.09
CA ASN A 260 -10.00 10.30 8.31
C ASN A 260 -9.40 10.05 6.91
N VAL A 261 -8.11 10.30 6.71
CA VAL A 261 -7.40 9.99 5.46
C VAL A 261 -7.22 8.49 5.30
N MET A 262 -7.02 7.77 6.40
CA MET A 262 -6.91 6.31 6.42
C MET A 262 -8.25 5.64 6.77
N THR A 263 -8.54 4.53 6.10
CA THR A 263 -9.72 3.71 6.40
C THR A 263 -9.57 2.95 7.73
N SER A 264 -10.68 2.57 8.35
CA SER A 264 -10.69 1.79 9.60
C SER A 264 -9.92 0.47 9.47
N SER A 265 -10.05 -0.24 8.34
CA SER A 265 -9.31 -1.49 8.07
C SER A 265 -7.79 -1.27 7.99
N GLN A 266 -7.34 -0.19 7.35
CA GLN A 266 -5.91 0.17 7.31
C GLN A 266 -5.41 0.51 8.72
N LEU A 267 -6.18 1.27 9.51
CA LEU A 267 -5.80 1.61 10.88
C LEU A 267 -5.72 0.37 11.78
N PHE A 268 -6.63 -0.61 11.64
CA PHE A 268 -6.52 -1.88 12.37
C PHE A 268 -5.28 -2.67 11.97
N THR A 269 -4.90 -2.64 10.70
CA THR A 269 -3.66 -3.29 10.23
C THR A 269 -2.43 -2.68 10.91
N VAL A 270 -2.35 -1.34 10.98
CA VAL A 270 -1.26 -0.65 11.69
C VAL A 270 -1.32 -0.87 13.20
N ALA A 271 -2.53 -0.91 13.79
CA ALA A 271 -2.70 -1.17 15.21
C ALA A 271 -2.21 -2.58 15.60
N ARG A 272 -2.52 -3.60 14.79
CA ARG A 272 -2.00 -4.96 14.99
C ARG A 272 -0.48 -5.02 14.87
N TYR A 273 0.07 -4.31 13.87
CA TYR A 273 1.52 -4.17 13.76
C TYR A 273 2.13 -3.60 15.06
N MET A 274 1.55 -2.54 15.62
CA MET A 274 2.01 -1.94 16.88
C MET A 274 1.94 -2.92 18.06
N GLU A 275 0.88 -3.72 18.16
CA GLU A 275 0.74 -4.74 19.20
C GLU A 275 1.83 -5.82 19.05
N HIS A 276 2.03 -6.34 17.84
CA HIS A 276 3.05 -7.36 17.56
C HIS A 276 4.48 -6.88 17.84
N ARG A 277 4.74 -5.58 17.72
CA ARG A 277 6.03 -4.97 18.06
C ARG A 277 6.19 -4.60 19.53
N GLY A 278 5.21 -4.93 20.38
CA GLY A 278 5.28 -4.72 21.82
C GLY A 278 4.82 -3.33 22.29
N TYR A 279 4.04 -2.61 21.49
CA TYR A 279 3.49 -1.29 21.83
C TYR A 279 1.95 -1.31 21.99
N PRO A 280 1.41 -2.04 22.98
CA PRO A 280 -0.04 -2.29 23.07
C PRO A 280 -0.85 -1.02 23.37
N HIS A 281 -0.31 -0.05 24.11
CA HIS A 281 -0.99 1.25 24.31
C HIS A 281 -1.08 2.09 23.03
N ARG A 282 -0.07 2.01 22.16
CA ARG A 282 -0.07 2.68 20.85
C ARG A 282 -1.06 2.00 19.91
N ALA A 283 -1.05 0.67 19.88
CA ALA A 283 -2.03 -0.14 19.18
C ALA A 283 -3.46 0.23 19.60
N TYR A 284 -3.71 0.34 20.91
CA TYR A 284 -5.02 0.71 21.44
C TYR A 284 -5.46 2.11 20.99
N LYS A 285 -4.58 3.11 21.01
CA LYS A 285 -4.90 4.46 20.51
C LYS A 285 -5.37 4.42 19.05
N LEU A 286 -4.66 3.68 18.19
CA LEU A 286 -5.04 3.51 16.78
C LEU A 286 -6.35 2.71 16.62
N ALA A 287 -6.54 1.65 17.42
CA ALA A 287 -7.76 0.84 17.40
C ALA A 287 -9.00 1.67 17.78
N VAL A 288 -8.90 2.56 18.79
CA VAL A 288 -9.97 3.48 19.17
C VAL A 288 -10.31 4.45 18.05
N LEU A 289 -9.30 4.98 17.34
CA LEU A 289 -9.52 5.85 16.18
C LEU A 289 -10.18 5.07 15.03
N ALA A 290 -9.70 3.85 14.74
CA ALA A 290 -10.28 2.97 13.73
C ALA A 290 -11.75 2.66 14.02
N MET A 291 -12.06 2.35 15.29
CA MET A 291 -13.42 2.04 15.74
C MET A 291 -14.42 3.16 15.47
N LYS A 292 -14.00 4.43 15.47
CA LYS A 292 -14.88 5.57 15.12
C LYS A 292 -15.40 5.49 13.68
N GLY A 293 -14.60 4.94 12.77
CA GLY A 293 -14.93 4.76 11.35
C GLY A 293 -15.53 3.40 11.00
N VAL A 294 -15.79 2.53 11.98
CA VAL A 294 -16.52 1.28 11.77
C VAL A 294 -18.00 1.53 11.98
N HIS A 295 -18.85 0.96 11.13
CA HIS A 295 -20.29 0.91 11.36
C HIS A 295 -20.82 -0.47 10.98
N LEU A 296 -21.50 -1.11 11.92
CA LEU A 296 -22.10 -2.43 11.72
C LEU A 296 -23.61 -2.33 11.92
N ALA A 297 -24.37 -2.45 10.84
CA ALA A 297 -25.82 -2.35 10.86
C ALA A 297 -26.48 -3.65 11.35
N TYR A 298 -27.80 -3.63 11.49
CA TYR A 298 -28.60 -4.81 11.82
C TYR A 298 -28.35 -5.97 10.83
N ASN A 299 -28.29 -7.20 11.34
CA ASN A 299 -28.17 -8.44 10.55
C ASN A 299 -26.89 -8.58 9.71
N GLN A 300 -25.82 -7.88 10.07
CA GLN A 300 -24.52 -7.99 9.39
C GLN A 300 -23.58 -8.98 10.09
N ASP A 301 -24.07 -10.17 10.42
CA ASP A 301 -23.36 -11.19 11.21
C ASP A 301 -22.04 -11.69 10.56
N ASN A 302 -21.84 -11.44 9.26
CA ASN A 302 -20.66 -11.89 8.49
C ASN A 302 -19.77 -10.72 8.02
N HIS A 303 -19.89 -9.53 8.61
CA HIS A 303 -19.11 -8.37 8.18
C HIS A 303 -17.61 -8.53 8.50
N PRO A 304 -16.69 -8.17 7.57
CA PRO A 304 -15.25 -8.39 7.76
C PRO A 304 -14.67 -7.66 8.99
N ALA A 305 -15.22 -6.50 9.35
CA ALA A 305 -14.78 -5.73 10.53
C ALA A 305 -15.08 -6.41 11.88
N ILE A 306 -15.89 -7.47 11.92
CA ILE A 306 -16.21 -8.17 13.18
C ILE A 306 -14.94 -8.67 13.88
N ASN A 307 -14.00 -9.23 13.11
CA ASN A 307 -12.71 -9.69 13.65
C ASN A 307 -11.87 -8.54 14.22
N ASP A 308 -11.92 -7.37 13.58
CA ASP A 308 -11.24 -6.16 14.04
C ASP A 308 -11.85 -5.65 15.35
N ILE A 309 -13.18 -5.64 15.45
CA ILE A 309 -13.91 -5.23 16.65
C ILE A 309 -13.59 -6.18 17.81
N HIS A 310 -13.65 -7.50 17.58
CA HIS A 310 -13.31 -8.49 18.61
C HIS A 310 -11.88 -8.34 19.10
N TRP A 311 -10.94 -8.16 18.18
CA TRP A 311 -9.54 -7.92 18.51
C TRP A 311 -9.36 -6.63 19.33
N ALA A 312 -9.99 -5.52 18.93
CA ALA A 312 -9.93 -4.26 19.68
C ALA A 312 -10.47 -4.39 21.11
N CYS A 313 -11.54 -5.15 21.29
CA CYS A 313 -12.10 -5.45 22.61
C CYS A 313 -11.14 -6.29 23.46
N ALA A 314 -10.53 -7.33 22.87
CA ALA A 314 -9.55 -8.18 23.54
C ALA A 314 -8.31 -7.37 23.98
N LEU A 315 -7.76 -6.54 23.08
CA LEU A 315 -6.65 -5.64 23.39
C LEU A 315 -7.00 -4.68 24.54
N SER A 316 -8.16 -4.01 24.46
CA SER A 316 -8.61 -3.08 25.50
C SER A 316 -8.78 -3.76 26.85
N HIS A 317 -9.33 -4.98 26.86
CA HIS A 317 -9.49 -5.76 28.08
C HIS A 317 -8.14 -6.19 28.67
N SER A 318 -7.17 -6.54 27.82
CA SER A 318 -5.82 -6.93 28.26
C SER A 318 -5.03 -5.76 28.89
N LEU A 319 -5.27 -4.53 28.43
CA LEU A 319 -4.65 -3.32 28.97
C LEU A 319 -5.27 -2.92 30.31
N GLY A 320 -6.59 -3.06 30.44
CA GLY A 320 -7.27 -2.91 31.71
C GLY A 320 -8.69 -2.37 31.60
N LYS A 321 -9.30 -2.18 32.78
CA LYS A 321 -10.63 -1.60 32.91
C LYS A 321 -10.77 -0.19 32.30
N PRO A 322 -9.81 0.75 32.43
CA PRO A 322 -10.02 2.11 31.92
C PRO A 322 -10.07 2.15 30.39
N GLU A 323 -9.21 1.40 29.70
CA GLU A 323 -9.22 1.27 28.24
C GLU A 323 -10.54 0.67 27.75
N LEU A 324 -10.99 -0.42 28.37
CA LEU A 324 -12.29 -1.01 28.03
C LEU A 324 -13.45 -0.02 28.26
N THR A 325 -13.40 0.76 29.35
CA THR A 325 -14.43 1.76 29.66
C THR A 325 -14.51 2.86 28.61
N ASN A 326 -13.38 3.25 28.03
CA ASN A 326 -13.32 4.25 26.96
C ASN A 326 -13.79 3.67 25.60
N LEU A 327 -13.54 2.38 25.34
CA LEU A 327 -13.97 1.73 24.11
C LEU A 327 -15.50 1.47 24.06
N VAL A 328 -16.12 1.10 25.18
CA VAL A 328 -17.54 0.68 25.22
C VAL A 328 -18.52 1.68 24.58
N PRO A 329 -18.46 2.99 24.86
CA PRO A 329 -19.36 3.96 24.21
C PRO A 329 -19.26 3.97 22.68
N LEU A 330 -18.06 3.71 22.13
CA LEU A 330 -17.86 3.63 20.68
C LEU A 330 -18.51 2.36 20.11
N LEU A 331 -18.38 1.22 20.80
CA LEU A 331 -19.04 -0.03 20.40
C LEU A 331 -20.56 0.13 20.37
N VAL A 332 -21.14 0.67 21.43
CA VAL A 332 -22.59 0.89 21.54
C VAL A 332 -23.10 1.83 20.45
N LYS A 333 -22.32 2.85 20.08
CA LYS A 333 -22.68 3.78 19.01
C LYS A 333 -22.59 3.14 17.62
N ASN A 334 -21.55 2.35 17.37
CA ASN A 334 -21.15 1.95 16.03
C ASN A 334 -21.60 0.54 15.64
N VAL A 335 -21.99 -0.29 16.61
CA VAL A 335 -22.39 -1.68 16.38
C VAL A 335 -23.86 -1.85 16.77
N GLN A 336 -24.70 -2.17 15.79
CA GLN A 336 -26.14 -2.44 15.96
C GLN A 336 -26.47 -3.93 15.84
N CYS A 337 -25.50 -4.77 15.46
CA CYS A 337 -25.69 -6.21 15.33
C CYS A 337 -25.72 -6.88 16.71
N ALA A 338 -26.90 -7.37 17.12
CA ALA A 338 -27.16 -7.87 18.46
C ALA A 338 -26.26 -9.05 18.87
N THR A 339 -26.08 -10.00 17.96
CA THR A 339 -25.21 -11.17 18.09
C THR A 339 -23.76 -10.77 18.40
N VAL A 340 -23.22 -9.82 17.64
CA VAL A 340 -21.85 -9.30 17.80
C VAL A 340 -21.69 -8.60 19.15
N LEU A 341 -22.64 -7.74 19.54
CA LEU A 341 -22.62 -7.10 20.86
C LEU A 341 -22.67 -8.11 22.00
N SER A 342 -23.52 -9.14 21.90
CA SER A 342 -23.61 -10.19 22.92
C SER A 342 -22.37 -11.08 22.99
N ASP A 343 -21.72 -11.34 21.86
CA ASP A 343 -20.46 -12.09 21.83
C ASP A 343 -19.32 -11.27 22.45
N ILE A 344 -19.23 -9.97 22.14
CA ILE A 344 -18.28 -9.05 22.79
C ILE A 344 -18.52 -9.02 24.30
N LEU A 345 -19.79 -8.90 24.74
CA LEU A 345 -20.14 -8.89 26.15
C LEU A 345 -19.68 -10.17 26.86
N ARG A 346 -19.95 -11.34 26.27
CA ARG A 346 -19.53 -12.63 26.80
C ARG A 346 -18.01 -12.71 26.92
N ARG A 347 -17.27 -12.30 25.90
CA ARG A 347 -15.80 -12.28 25.90
C ARG A 347 -15.23 -11.33 26.95
N CYS A 348 -15.82 -10.15 27.15
CA CYS A 348 -15.39 -9.20 28.17
C CYS A 348 -15.76 -9.62 29.60
N SER A 349 -16.75 -10.50 29.77
CA SER A 349 -17.11 -11.05 31.08
C SER A 349 -16.17 -12.18 31.57
N MET A 350 -15.50 -12.86 30.63
CA MET A 350 -14.50 -13.89 30.93
C MET A 350 -13.16 -13.26 31.35
N ALA A 351 -12.23 -14.06 31.89
CA ALA A 351 -10.88 -13.55 32.18
C ALA A 351 -10.21 -13.03 30.90
N ALA A 352 -9.49 -11.91 31.00
CA ALA A 352 -8.85 -11.30 29.84
C ALA A 352 -7.86 -12.27 29.17
N PRO A 353 -7.85 -12.38 27.83
CA PRO A 353 -6.83 -13.16 27.14
C PRO A 353 -5.45 -12.57 27.44
N GLY A 354 -4.58 -13.38 28.03
CA GLY A 354 -3.28 -12.94 28.54
C GLY A 354 -2.32 -12.58 27.42
N ILE A 355 -1.79 -11.36 27.45
CA ILE A 355 -0.51 -11.03 26.85
C ILE A 355 0.56 -11.62 27.77
N ALA A 356 1.30 -12.62 27.29
CA ALA A 356 2.45 -13.19 28.00
C ALA A 356 3.63 -12.20 27.96
N THR A 357 3.57 -11.14 28.77
CA THR A 357 4.78 -10.43 29.18
C THR A 357 5.38 -11.12 30.39
N LEU A 358 6.71 -11.07 30.54
CA LEU A 358 7.45 -11.78 31.61
C LEU A 358 7.02 -11.36 33.04
N ASP A 359 6.28 -10.26 33.18
CA ASP A 359 5.68 -9.77 34.45
C ASP A 359 4.24 -10.26 34.71
N ALA A 360 3.65 -11.09 33.82
CA ALA A 360 2.25 -11.51 33.89
C ALA A 360 1.92 -12.50 35.02
N LYS A 361 2.91 -13.02 35.76
CA LYS A 361 2.67 -13.98 36.87
C LYS A 361 1.94 -13.39 38.09
N ARG A 362 1.63 -12.08 38.14
CA ARG A 362 1.01 -11.44 39.32
C ARG A 362 -0.35 -10.76 39.11
N ARG A 363 -0.88 -10.65 37.88
CA ARG A 363 -2.18 -9.99 37.64
C ARG A 363 -3.23 -10.95 37.10
N CYS A 364 -3.82 -11.74 38.00
CA CYS A 364 -5.09 -12.41 37.73
C CYS A 364 -6.19 -11.33 37.66
N ILE A 365 -6.57 -10.91 36.46
CA ILE A 365 -7.67 -9.96 36.27
C ILE A 365 -8.96 -10.69 36.65
N LYS A 366 -9.56 -10.31 37.78
CA LYS A 366 -10.86 -10.86 38.22
C LYS A 366 -11.92 -10.58 37.14
N PRO A 367 -12.81 -11.54 36.84
CA PRO A 367 -13.87 -11.33 35.85
C PRO A 367 -14.71 -10.10 36.19
N LEU A 368 -15.01 -9.31 35.16
CA LEU A 368 -15.77 -8.07 35.31
C LEU A 368 -17.24 -8.40 35.60
N SER A 369 -17.83 -7.67 36.55
CA SER A 369 -19.26 -7.79 36.89
C SER A 369 -20.11 -7.13 35.81
N LEU A 370 -21.09 -7.89 35.29
CA LEU A 370 -22.03 -7.44 34.25
C LEU A 370 -22.92 -6.27 34.72
N ASP A 371 -23.20 -6.19 36.02
CA ASP A 371 -24.04 -5.16 36.62
C ASP A 371 -23.31 -3.82 36.84
N LYS A 372 -22.00 -3.78 36.60
CA LYS A 372 -21.16 -2.60 36.85
C LYS A 372 -20.59 -2.03 35.55
N PRO A 373 -20.29 -0.72 35.51
CA PRO A 373 -19.59 -0.14 34.38
C PRO A 373 -18.19 -0.77 34.23
N PRO A 374 -17.74 -1.04 32.98
CA PRO A 374 -18.38 -0.63 31.72
C PRO A 374 -19.35 -1.64 31.10
N LEU A 375 -19.43 -2.88 31.61
CA LEU A 375 -20.20 -3.96 30.96
C LEU A 375 -21.71 -3.75 30.99
N ARG A 376 -22.24 -3.06 31.99
CA ARG A 376 -23.66 -2.72 32.06
C ARG A 376 -24.17 -2.00 30.81
N GLN A 377 -23.42 -1.02 30.31
CA GLN A 377 -23.81 -0.28 29.10
C GLN A 377 -23.83 -1.18 27.86
N LEU A 378 -22.88 -2.11 27.78
CA LEU A 378 -22.81 -3.06 26.69
C LEU A 378 -23.96 -4.09 26.75
N LEU A 379 -24.35 -4.53 27.94
CA LEU A 379 -25.51 -5.39 28.18
C LEU A 379 -26.81 -4.71 27.77
N GLU A 380 -27.04 -3.47 28.23
CA GLU A 380 -28.20 -2.67 27.84
C GLU A 380 -28.27 -2.45 26.33
N ALA A 381 -27.13 -2.17 25.68
CA ALA A 381 -27.04 -2.04 24.23
C ALA A 381 -27.32 -3.36 23.49
N ALA A 382 -26.81 -4.49 23.99
CA ALA A 382 -27.08 -5.81 23.40
C ALA A 382 -28.57 -6.16 23.49
N ILE A 383 -29.20 -5.95 24.65
CA ILE A 383 -30.64 -6.13 24.86
C ILE A 383 -31.43 -5.26 23.87
N SER A 384 -31.13 -3.96 23.79
CA SER A 384 -31.79 -3.03 22.87
C SER A 384 -31.62 -3.44 21.39
N ALA A 385 -30.41 -3.87 21.00
CA ALA A 385 -30.14 -4.36 19.66
C ALA A 385 -30.96 -5.63 19.33
N TYR A 386 -31.13 -6.55 20.30
CA TYR A 386 -31.99 -7.73 20.13
C TYR A 386 -33.46 -7.34 19.94
N VAL A 387 -33.98 -6.38 20.71
CA VAL A 387 -35.35 -5.85 20.55
C VAL A 387 -35.54 -5.26 19.14
N ASN A 388 -34.65 -4.34 18.74
CA ASN A 388 -34.74 -3.67 17.43
C ASN A 388 -34.62 -4.65 16.27
N THR A 389 -33.68 -5.59 16.36
CA THR A 389 -33.48 -6.63 15.34
C THR A 389 -34.68 -7.58 15.28
N THR A 390 -35.31 -7.88 16.41
CA THR A 390 -36.55 -8.69 16.47
C THR A 390 -37.66 -8.02 15.66
N HIS A 391 -37.96 -6.75 15.93
CA HIS A 391 -38.95 -5.99 15.17
C HIS A 391 -38.62 -5.91 13.67
N SER A 392 -37.35 -5.63 13.34
CA SER A 392 -36.88 -5.54 11.95
C SER A 392 -36.98 -6.87 11.19
N ARG A 393 -36.62 -8.00 11.81
CA ARG A 393 -36.79 -9.32 11.17
C ARG A 393 -38.28 -9.65 11.00
N LEU A 394 -39.12 -9.31 11.98
CA LEU A 394 -40.55 -9.64 11.97
C LEU A 394 -41.37 -8.92 10.90
N THR A 395 -40.99 -7.74 10.42
CA THR A 395 -41.72 -7.05 9.34
C THR A 395 -41.75 -7.88 8.06
N HIS A 396 -40.61 -8.43 7.63
CA HIS A 396 -40.47 -9.17 6.36
C HIS A 396 -40.19 -10.68 6.51
N ILE A 397 -40.36 -11.27 7.70
CA ILE A 397 -40.12 -12.71 7.91
C ILE A 397 -41.07 -13.59 7.09
N SER A 398 -40.51 -14.65 6.50
CA SER A 398 -41.21 -15.69 5.74
C SER A 398 -41.09 -17.06 6.42
N PRO A 399 -41.95 -18.05 6.11
CA PRO A 399 -41.96 -19.35 6.79
C PRO A 399 -40.63 -20.10 6.79
N ARG A 400 -39.83 -19.97 5.72
CA ARG A 400 -38.48 -20.58 5.63
C ARG A 400 -37.50 -20.04 6.68
N HIS A 401 -37.71 -18.82 7.17
CA HIS A 401 -36.83 -18.18 8.16
C HIS A 401 -37.31 -18.38 9.61
N TYR A 402 -38.39 -19.13 9.84
CA TYR A 402 -38.92 -19.30 11.19
C TYR A 402 -37.95 -20.05 12.12
N GLY A 403 -37.25 -21.07 11.62
CA GLY A 403 -36.24 -21.79 12.38
C GLY A 403 -35.13 -20.87 12.88
N ASP A 404 -34.48 -20.16 11.96
CA ASP A 404 -33.39 -19.22 12.25
C ASP A 404 -33.83 -18.10 13.19
N PHE A 405 -35.05 -17.61 13.04
CA PHE A 405 -35.59 -16.57 13.92
C PHE A 405 -35.86 -17.07 15.34
N ILE A 406 -36.35 -18.31 15.48
CA ILE A 406 -36.54 -18.93 16.80
C ILE A 406 -35.17 -19.20 17.48
N GLU A 407 -34.15 -19.61 16.72
CA GLU A 407 -32.78 -19.73 17.25
C GLU A 407 -32.23 -18.37 17.69
N PHE A 408 -32.43 -17.33 16.87
CA PHE A 408 -32.07 -15.96 17.20
C PHE A 408 -32.72 -15.48 18.51
N LEU A 409 -34.02 -15.75 18.72
CA LEU A 409 -34.70 -15.46 19.99
C LEU A 409 -34.15 -16.29 21.16
N GLY A 410 -33.67 -17.49 20.91
CA GLY A 410 -32.95 -18.29 21.91
C GLY A 410 -31.70 -17.56 22.41
N LYS A 411 -30.88 -17.04 21.49
CA LYS A 411 -29.69 -16.22 21.82
C LYS A 411 -30.05 -14.91 22.51
N ALA A 412 -31.17 -14.28 22.09
CA ALA A 412 -31.71 -13.11 22.77
C ALA A 412 -32.06 -13.43 24.23
N ARG A 413 -32.79 -14.52 24.49
CA ARG A 413 -33.16 -14.96 25.85
C ARG A 413 -31.93 -15.16 26.72
N GLU A 414 -30.91 -15.86 26.22
CA GLU A 414 -29.65 -16.05 26.96
C GLU A 414 -29.01 -14.71 27.37
N THR A 415 -29.01 -13.73 26.46
CA THR A 415 -28.45 -12.40 26.72
C THR A 415 -29.28 -11.61 27.73
N PHE A 416 -30.62 -11.66 27.62
CA PHE A 416 -31.51 -10.98 28.56
C PHE A 416 -31.34 -11.52 29.98
N LEU A 417 -31.22 -12.85 30.14
CA LEU A 417 -31.04 -13.47 31.46
C LEU A 417 -29.75 -13.05 32.19
N LEU A 418 -28.82 -12.36 31.51
CA LEU A 418 -27.65 -11.76 32.14
C LEU A 418 -27.98 -10.50 32.97
N ALA A 419 -29.11 -9.84 32.70
CA ALA A 419 -29.59 -8.69 33.46
C ALA A 419 -30.54 -9.11 34.59
N GLN A 420 -30.49 -8.41 35.72
CA GLN A 420 -31.33 -8.68 36.91
C GLN A 420 -32.83 -8.76 36.55
N ASP A 421 -33.32 -7.82 35.73
CA ASP A 421 -34.73 -7.74 35.33
C ASP A 421 -34.99 -8.33 33.94
N GLY A 422 -34.00 -9.01 33.36
CA GLY A 422 -34.05 -9.40 31.95
C GLY A 422 -35.08 -10.47 31.62
N HIS A 423 -35.45 -11.31 32.59
CA HIS A 423 -36.55 -12.26 32.43
C HIS A 423 -37.90 -11.56 32.20
N ILE A 424 -38.15 -10.44 32.90
CA ILE A 424 -39.36 -9.62 32.73
C ILE A 424 -39.32 -8.92 31.36
N GLN A 425 -38.19 -8.32 31.00
CA GLN A 425 -38.03 -7.64 29.71
C GLN A 425 -38.21 -8.59 28.53
N PHE A 426 -37.72 -9.84 28.64
CA PHE A 426 -37.87 -10.84 27.59
C PHE A 426 -39.33 -11.30 27.46
N ALA A 427 -40.03 -11.52 28.58
CA ALA A 427 -41.46 -11.83 28.57
C ALA A 427 -42.29 -10.73 27.90
N GLN A 428 -41.98 -9.46 28.21
CA GLN A 428 -42.61 -8.30 27.56
C GLN A 428 -42.33 -8.26 26.04
N LEU A 429 -41.11 -8.55 25.61
CA LEU A 429 -40.78 -8.64 24.17
C LEU A 429 -41.63 -9.72 23.48
N VAL A 430 -41.72 -10.92 24.08
CA VAL A 430 -42.51 -12.03 23.54
C VAL A 430 -44.00 -11.67 23.47
N ASP A 431 -44.56 -11.02 24.50
CA ASP A 431 -45.96 -10.62 24.50
C ASP A 431 -46.26 -9.49 23.52
N ASN A 432 -45.34 -8.52 23.37
CA ASN A 432 -45.41 -7.49 22.34
C ASN A 432 -45.39 -8.09 20.93
N MET A 433 -44.61 -9.15 20.71
CA MET A 433 -44.62 -9.86 19.43
C MET A 433 -45.96 -10.55 19.16
N LYS A 434 -46.53 -11.22 20.17
CA LYS A 434 -47.85 -11.88 20.07
C LYS A 434 -48.94 -10.87 19.74
N SER A 435 -48.88 -9.67 20.31
CA SER A 435 -49.88 -8.62 20.10
C SER A 435 -49.72 -7.93 18.74
N ALA A 436 -48.49 -7.59 18.34
CA ALA A 436 -48.20 -6.84 17.12
C ALA A 436 -48.24 -7.70 15.84
N TYR A 437 -47.98 -9.01 15.92
CA TYR A 437 -47.84 -9.88 14.74
C TYR A 437 -48.81 -11.08 14.73
N LYS A 438 -50.05 -10.88 15.21
CA LYS A 438 -51.12 -11.91 15.28
C LYS A 438 -51.40 -12.64 13.96
N GLY A 439 -51.16 -12.00 12.82
CA GLY A 439 -51.34 -12.59 11.48
C GLY A 439 -50.40 -13.76 11.17
N LYS A 440 -49.27 -13.90 11.89
CA LYS A 440 -48.26 -14.94 11.66
C LYS A 440 -48.47 -16.16 12.59
N LYS A 441 -49.63 -16.83 12.48
CA LYS A 441 -50.08 -17.90 13.40
C LYS A 441 -49.04 -19.01 13.63
N LYS A 442 -48.44 -19.57 12.57
CA LYS A 442 -47.44 -20.64 12.68
C LYS A 442 -46.18 -20.20 13.42
N LEU A 443 -45.71 -18.97 13.19
CA LEU A 443 -44.58 -18.40 13.92
C LEU A 443 -44.91 -18.20 15.40
N MET A 444 -46.09 -17.66 15.71
CA MET A 444 -46.51 -17.42 17.09
C MET A 444 -46.71 -18.71 17.88
N LEU A 445 -47.13 -19.80 17.22
CA LEU A 445 -47.19 -21.13 17.82
C LEU A 445 -45.79 -21.63 18.21
N LEU A 446 -44.80 -21.51 17.31
CA LEU A 446 -43.41 -21.89 17.60
C LEU A 446 -42.80 -21.04 18.73
N VAL A 447 -43.10 -19.73 18.77
CA VAL A 447 -42.67 -18.84 19.86
C VAL A 447 -43.28 -19.27 21.18
N LYS A 448 -44.59 -19.61 21.20
CA LYS A 448 -45.28 -20.09 22.41
C LYS A 448 -44.71 -21.43 22.88
N GLU A 449 -44.48 -22.38 21.99
CA GLU A 449 -43.92 -23.69 22.34
C GLU A 449 -42.53 -23.59 22.97
N ARG A 450 -41.69 -22.65 22.52
CA ARG A 450 -40.31 -22.54 22.99
C ARG A 450 -40.10 -21.56 24.14
N PHE A 451 -40.93 -20.53 24.26
CA PHE A 451 -40.71 -19.40 25.18
C PHE A 451 -41.94 -18.97 25.98
N GLY A 452 -43.09 -19.60 25.76
CA GLY A 452 -44.37 -19.21 26.36
C GLY A 452 -44.70 -19.90 27.67
#